data_AF-A0A227J6P7-F1
#
_entry.id   AF-A0A227J6P7-F1
#
_cell.length_a   1.000
_cell.length_b   1.000
_cell.length_c   1.000
_cell.angle_alpha   90.00
_cell.angle_beta   90.00
_cell.angle_gamma   90.00
#
_symmetry.space_group_name_H-M   'P 1'
#
loop_
_entity.id
_entity.type
_entity.pdbx_description
1 polymer ?
#
loop_
_entity_poly.entity_id
_entity_poly.type
_entity_poly.pdbx_seq_one_letter_code
_entity_poly.pdbx_strand_id
1 'polypeptide(L)'
;AWQQAFDPLLTPGARNYWKSHNFNSLSEGVIDAAIEYAGKLPSPQCEIFIASLGCAASRPDPESMAYSSRDANYVLNVHGRWDSAEDDQACIAWARDFFTKTKPYASGGAYINFLTQDEAERT
;
A
#
# COMPACT_ATOMS: atom_id res chain seq x y z
N ALA A 1 -9.08 14.31 -2.02
CA ALA A 1 -8.66 13.49 -0.87
C ALA A 1 -7.89 12.28 -1.40
N TRP A 2 -6.76 11.90 -0.79
CA TRP A 2 -5.94 10.76 -1.23
C TRP A 2 -6.75 9.45 -1.42
N GLN A 3 -7.76 9.24 -0.58
CA GLN A 3 -8.68 8.10 -0.68
C GLN A 3 -9.51 8.09 -1.99
N GLN A 4 -9.92 9.26 -2.51
CA GLN A 4 -10.77 9.34 -3.71
C GLN A 4 -10.04 9.00 -5.01
N ALA A 5 -8.71 8.94 -5.00
CA ALA A 5 -7.93 8.54 -6.17
C ALA A 5 -8.19 7.07 -6.56
N PHE A 6 -8.67 6.26 -5.61
CA PHE A 6 -8.87 4.82 -5.77
C PHE A 6 -10.33 4.43 -6.05
N ASP A 7 -11.28 5.36 -5.98
CA ASP A 7 -12.71 5.07 -6.23
C ASP A 7 -12.99 4.48 -7.64
N PRO A 8 -12.32 4.92 -8.73
CA PRO A 8 -12.50 4.32 -10.06
C PRO A 8 -12.00 2.87 -10.16
N LEU A 9 -11.18 2.41 -9.21
CA LEU A 9 -10.64 1.06 -9.19
C LEU A 9 -11.62 0.05 -8.56
N LEU A 10 -12.71 0.50 -7.95
CA LEU A 10 -13.71 -0.32 -7.27
C LEU A 10 -14.90 -0.68 -8.17
N THR A 11 -14.66 -1.01 -9.45
CA THR A 11 -15.73 -1.47 -10.35
C THR A 11 -16.28 -2.84 -9.93
N PRO A 12 -17.61 -3.06 -9.90
CA PRO A 12 -18.21 -4.35 -9.54
C PRO A 12 -17.68 -5.49 -10.41
N GLY A 13 -17.23 -6.59 -9.78
CA GLY A 13 -16.72 -7.79 -10.46
C GLY A 13 -15.19 -7.94 -10.40
N ALA A 14 -14.44 -6.88 -10.11
CA ALA A 14 -12.99 -6.97 -9.94
C ALA A 14 -12.62 -7.41 -8.51
N ARG A 15 -11.69 -8.36 -8.42
CA ARG A 15 -11.15 -8.88 -7.16
C ARG A 15 -9.94 -8.01 -6.78
N ASN A 16 -9.87 -7.61 -5.51
CA ASN A 16 -8.89 -6.65 -5.05
C ASN A 16 -8.24 -7.10 -3.73
N TYR A 17 -6.96 -6.81 -3.58
CA TYR A 17 -6.22 -6.96 -2.34
C TYR A 17 -5.15 -5.89 -2.27
N TRP A 18 -5.05 -5.18 -1.15
CA TRP A 18 -4.03 -4.15 -1.03
C TRP A 18 -3.36 -4.18 0.35
N LYS A 19 -2.17 -3.61 0.42
CA LYS A 19 -1.46 -3.33 1.67
C LYS A 19 -0.64 -2.07 1.54
N SER A 20 -0.35 -1.43 2.67
CA SER A 20 0.35 -0.15 2.66
C SER A 20 1.43 -0.06 3.75
N HIS A 21 2.53 0.60 3.43
CA HIS A 21 3.57 0.99 4.38
C HIS A 21 3.78 2.49 4.35
N ASN A 22 4.25 3.01 5.47
CA ASN A 22 4.76 4.37 5.57
C ASN A 22 6.29 4.32 5.65
N PHE A 23 6.96 5.28 5.03
CA PHE A 23 8.42 5.42 5.10
C PHE A 23 8.81 6.86 5.43
N ASN A 24 9.86 7.00 6.23
CA ASN A 24 10.49 8.30 6.47
C ASN A 24 11.50 8.64 5.34
N SER A 25 12.07 7.62 4.71
CA SER A 25 12.93 7.74 3.53
C SER A 25 12.75 6.52 2.61
N LEU A 26 12.98 6.70 1.31
CA LEU A 26 13.05 5.58 0.36
C LEU A 26 14.49 5.08 0.28
N SER A 27 14.78 3.97 0.96
CA SER A 27 16.09 3.32 0.86
C SER A 27 16.25 2.59 -0.46
N GLU A 28 17.50 2.32 -0.87
CA GLU A 28 17.79 1.48 -2.04
C GLU A 28 17.08 0.13 -1.94
N GLY A 29 17.01 -0.48 -0.75
CA GLY A 29 16.31 -1.75 -0.55
C GLY A 29 14.80 -1.71 -0.83
N VAL A 30 14.13 -0.57 -0.61
CA VAL A 30 12.71 -0.39 -0.99
C VAL A 30 12.59 -0.26 -2.51
N ILE A 31 13.49 0.48 -3.14
CA ILE A 31 13.52 0.71 -4.60
C ILE A 31 13.80 -0.60 -5.33
N ASP A 32 14.81 -1.35 -4.90
CA ASP A 32 15.17 -2.65 -5.46
C ASP A 32 14.03 -3.65 -5.35
N ALA A 33 13.39 -3.72 -4.18
CA ALA A 33 12.21 -4.56 -3.99
C ALA A 33 11.05 -4.13 -4.90
N ALA A 34 10.82 -2.83 -5.08
CA ALA A 34 9.76 -2.34 -5.96
C ALA A 34 10.03 -2.72 -7.43
N ILE A 35 11.27 -2.57 -7.90
CA ILE A 35 11.68 -2.98 -9.26
C ILE A 35 11.53 -4.49 -9.43
N GLU A 36 12.00 -5.28 -8.47
CA GLU A 36 11.90 -6.74 -8.51
C GLU A 36 10.44 -7.20 -8.64
N TYR A 37 9.53 -6.66 -7.82
CA TYR A 37 8.14 -7.09 -7.79
C TYR A 37 7.30 -6.48 -8.91
N ALA A 38 7.65 -5.30 -9.42
CA ALA A 38 7.09 -4.76 -10.66
C ALA A 38 7.46 -5.61 -11.88
N GLY A 39 8.60 -6.31 -11.85
CA GLY A 39 8.97 -7.31 -12.86
C GLY A 39 8.24 -8.65 -12.76
N LYS A 40 7.43 -8.85 -11.70
CA LYS A 40 6.76 -10.12 -11.37
C LYS A 40 5.24 -9.94 -11.15
N LEU A 41 4.63 -8.96 -11.81
CA LEU A 41 3.20 -8.71 -11.68
C LEU A 41 2.39 -9.96 -12.07
N PRO A 42 1.54 -10.49 -11.19
CA PRO A 42 0.74 -11.69 -11.46
C PRO A 42 -0.44 -11.40 -12.39
N SER A 43 -0.85 -10.15 -12.48
CA SER A 43 -1.91 -9.65 -13.37
C SER A 43 -1.51 -8.29 -13.93
N PRO A 44 -1.90 -7.95 -15.16
CA PRO A 44 -1.65 -6.63 -15.75
C PRO A 44 -2.36 -5.48 -15.02
N GLN A 45 -3.29 -5.80 -14.11
CA GLN A 45 -4.00 -4.83 -13.27
C GLN A 45 -3.34 -4.63 -11.89
N CYS A 46 -2.28 -5.37 -11.57
CA CYS A 46 -1.56 -5.20 -10.32
C CYS A 46 -0.58 -4.02 -10.40
N GLU A 47 -0.47 -3.26 -9.31
CA GLU A 47 0.28 -2.00 -9.28
C GLU A 47 1.06 -1.84 -7.97
N ILE A 48 2.22 -1.20 -8.04
CA ILE A 48 2.96 -0.69 -6.88
C ILE A 48 2.98 0.83 -6.99
N PHE A 49 2.45 1.49 -5.97
CA PHE A 49 2.37 2.93 -5.90
C PHE A 49 3.15 3.47 -4.72
N ILE A 50 4.01 4.46 -4.94
CA ILE A 50 4.75 5.15 -3.89
C ILE A 50 4.55 6.64 -4.09
N ALA A 51 3.88 7.31 -3.15
CA ALA A 51 3.77 8.77 -3.18
C ALA A 51 4.62 9.43 -2.12
N SER A 52 5.23 10.56 -2.50
CA SER A 52 5.78 11.52 -1.56
C SER A 52 4.65 12.36 -0.97
N LEU A 53 4.51 12.37 0.35
CA LEU A 53 3.54 13.19 1.07
C LEU A 53 3.92 14.68 1.11
N GLY A 54 5.14 15.02 0.69
CA GLY A 54 5.63 16.39 0.56
C GLY A 54 6.01 17.01 1.90
N CYS A 55 7.15 17.69 1.94
CA CYS A 55 7.75 18.31 3.13
C CYS A 55 6.88 19.42 3.80
N ALA A 56 5.66 19.69 3.32
CA ALA A 56 4.75 20.68 3.89
C ALA A 56 3.95 20.13 5.09
N ALA A 57 3.79 18.82 5.22
CA ALA A 57 3.26 18.19 6.44
C ALA A 57 4.28 18.20 7.59
N SER A 58 5.55 18.51 7.30
CA SER A 58 6.70 18.44 8.20
C SER A 58 7.01 19.75 8.94
N ARG A 59 6.14 20.77 8.89
CA ARG A 59 6.25 21.96 9.74
C ARG A 59 5.29 21.82 10.92
N PRO A 60 5.73 21.28 12.08
CA PRO A 60 4.85 21.17 13.24
C PRO A 60 4.51 22.58 13.75
N ASP A 61 3.23 22.81 14.02
CA ASP A 61 2.83 23.77 15.06
C ASP A 61 3.19 23.10 16.41
N PRO A 62 4.07 23.69 17.24
CA PRO A 62 4.50 23.10 18.51
C PRO A 62 3.37 22.70 19.46
N GLU A 63 2.18 23.28 19.29
CA GLU A 63 1.01 23.08 20.16
C GLU A 63 0.01 22.03 19.62
N SER A 64 0.25 21.44 18.45
CA SER A 64 -0.71 20.49 17.82
C SER A 64 -0.54 19.07 18.37
N MET A 65 -1.22 18.77 19.49
CA MET A 65 -1.36 17.41 20.03
C MET A 65 -2.30 16.52 19.16
N ALA A 66 -1.98 16.28 17.88
CA ALA A 66 -2.80 15.38 17.05
C ALA A 66 -2.02 14.55 16.01
N TYR A 67 -2.04 13.24 16.28
CA TYR A 67 -1.83 12.06 15.42
C TYR A 67 -0.40 11.57 15.21
N SER A 68 -0.14 10.37 15.76
CA SER A 68 1.12 9.63 15.91
C SER A 68 1.69 9.02 14.63
N SER A 69 1.37 9.57 13.46
CA SER A 69 1.85 9.08 12.15
C SER A 69 2.22 10.20 11.16
N ARG A 70 2.56 11.40 11.66
CA ARG A 70 2.97 12.56 10.84
C ARG A 70 4.43 12.55 10.35
N ASP A 71 5.25 11.59 10.78
CA ASP A 71 6.68 11.54 10.37
C ASP A 71 6.91 10.82 9.04
N ALA A 72 5.86 10.25 8.43
CA ALA A 72 5.95 9.59 7.14
C ALA A 72 6.13 10.61 6.01
N ASN A 73 7.22 10.50 5.26
CA ASN A 73 7.46 11.31 4.06
C ASN A 73 6.96 10.62 2.79
N TYR A 74 6.78 9.29 2.85
CA TYR A 74 6.32 8.48 1.72
C TYR A 74 5.28 7.45 2.17
N VAL A 75 4.31 7.20 1.30
CA VAL A 75 3.33 6.12 1.44
C VAL A 75 3.49 5.18 0.27
N LEU A 76 3.68 3.89 0.59
CA LEU A 76 3.65 2.81 -0.38
C LEU A 76 2.31 2.09 -0.28
N ASN A 77 1.73 1.79 -1.44
CA ASN A 77 0.61 0.89 -1.61
C ASN A 77 0.99 -0.18 -2.62
N VAL A 78 0.74 -1.43 -2.24
CA VAL A 78 0.67 -2.53 -3.19
C VAL A 78 -0.78 -2.81 -3.47
N HIS A 79 -1.18 -2.75 -4.73
CA HIS A 79 -2.54 -2.98 -5.18
C HIS A 79 -2.55 -4.22 -6.07
N GLY A 80 -2.98 -5.33 -5.50
CA GLY A 80 -3.35 -6.51 -6.25
C GLY A 80 -4.76 -6.36 -6.79
N ARG A 81 -4.90 -6.49 -8.11
CA ARG A 81 -6.20 -6.52 -8.78
C ARG A 81 -6.21 -7.55 -9.90
N TRP A 82 -7.31 -8.28 -10.01
CA TRP A 82 -7.49 -9.34 -10.99
C TRP A 82 -8.97 -9.69 -11.19
N ASP A 83 -9.26 -10.46 -12.22
CA ASP A 83 -10.64 -10.78 -12.63
C ASP A 83 -11.06 -12.22 -12.24
N SER A 84 -10.15 -13.21 -12.37
CA SER A 84 -10.47 -14.64 -12.15
C SER A 84 -10.16 -15.12 -10.73
N ALA A 85 -11.04 -15.92 -10.13
CA ALA A 85 -10.76 -16.54 -8.83
C ALA A 85 -9.54 -17.48 -8.83
N GLU A 86 -9.12 -17.97 -10.00
CA GLU A 86 -7.92 -18.80 -10.16
C GLU A 86 -6.63 -18.03 -9.83
N ASP A 87 -6.64 -16.70 -10.01
CA ASP A 87 -5.49 -15.82 -9.77
C ASP A 87 -5.39 -15.33 -8.32
N ASP A 88 -6.37 -15.67 -7.46
CA ASP A 88 -6.46 -15.23 -6.07
C ASP A 88 -5.16 -15.46 -5.30
N GLN A 89 -4.68 -16.70 -5.33
CA GLN A 89 -3.51 -17.08 -4.55
C GLN A 89 -2.25 -16.39 -5.06
N ALA A 90 -2.09 -16.25 -6.38
CA ALA A 90 -0.95 -15.60 -6.98
C ALA A 90 -0.90 -14.10 -6.64
N CYS A 91 -2.03 -13.40 -6.78
CA CYS A 91 -2.12 -11.96 -6.54
C CYS A 91 -1.98 -11.63 -5.05
N ILE A 92 -2.63 -12.40 -4.17
CA ILE A 92 -2.52 -12.22 -2.72
C ILE A 92 -1.10 -12.53 -2.23
N ALA A 93 -0.48 -13.61 -2.73
CA ALA A 93 0.89 -13.97 -2.36
C ALA A 93 1.88 -12.89 -2.79
N TRP A 94 1.83 -12.44 -4.05
CA TRP A 94 2.68 -11.37 -4.56
C TRP A 94 2.62 -10.10 -3.69
N ALA A 95 1.40 -9.65 -3.36
CA ALA A 95 1.21 -8.47 -2.53
C ALA A 95 1.72 -8.66 -1.09
N ARG A 96 1.53 -9.84 -0.50
CA ARG A 96 2.02 -10.18 0.85
C ARG A 96 3.54 -10.29 0.90
N ASP A 97 4.15 -10.88 -0.11
CA ASP A 97 5.58 -11.09 -0.20
C ASP A 97 6.31 -9.76 -0.38
N PHE A 98 5.81 -8.90 -1.28
CA PHE A 98 6.32 -7.54 -1.44
C PHE A 98 6.21 -6.74 -0.14
N PHE A 99 5.03 -6.74 0.48
CA PHE A 99 4.81 -6.07 1.76
C PHE A 99 5.76 -6.56 2.86
N THR A 100 6.03 -7.87 2.90
CA THR A 100 6.95 -8.47 3.87
C THR A 100 8.40 -8.06 3.60
N LYS A 101 8.80 -8.03 2.32
CA LYS A 101 10.12 -7.63 1.86
C LYS A 101 10.43 -6.17 2.20
N THR A 102 9.45 -5.28 2.09
CA THR A 102 9.63 -3.85 2.37
C THR A 102 9.42 -3.47 3.84
N LYS A 103 8.83 -4.35 4.65
CA LYS A 103 8.53 -4.11 6.08
C LYS A 103 9.74 -3.66 6.91
N PRO A 104 10.97 -4.21 6.76
CA PRO A 104 12.12 -3.77 7.55
C PRO A 104 12.51 -2.30 7.36
N TYR A 105 12.09 -1.68 6.25
CA TYR A 105 12.37 -0.28 5.94
C TYR A 105 11.25 0.66 6.39
N ALA A 106 10.08 0.12 6.75
CA ALA A 106 8.90 0.89 7.11
C ALA A 106 9.13 1.68 8.41
N SER A 107 8.60 2.90 8.48
CA SER A 107 8.56 3.64 9.73
C SER A 107 7.56 2.97 10.68
N GLY A 108 7.81 3.08 11.99
CA GLY A 108 7.04 2.36 13.04
C GLY A 108 5.53 2.63 13.07
N GLY A 109 5.03 3.53 12.22
CA GLY A 109 3.61 3.80 11.99
C GLY A 109 3.01 3.04 10.81
N ALA A 110 3.46 1.82 10.51
CA ALA A 110 2.81 0.94 9.54
C ALA A 110 1.40 0.55 10.05
N TYR A 111 0.40 1.40 9.78
CA TYR A 111 -1.04 1.20 10.00
C TYR A 111 -1.72 2.13 8.97
N ILE A 112 -2.63 1.70 8.11
CA ILE A 112 -3.92 1.06 8.41
C ILE A 112 -4.26 0.04 7.31
N ASN A 113 -4.76 -1.12 7.75
CA ASN A 113 -5.62 -2.02 6.98
C ASN A 113 -6.74 -1.22 6.32
N PHE A 114 -6.65 -0.97 5.01
CA PHE A 114 -7.88 -0.98 4.25
C PHE A 114 -8.25 -2.47 4.17
N LEU A 115 -9.34 -2.88 4.81
CA LEU A 115 -9.93 -4.19 4.54
C LEU A 115 -10.80 -3.96 3.31
N THR A 116 -10.57 -4.71 2.24
CA THR A 116 -11.63 -4.90 1.24
C THR A 116 -12.83 -5.47 1.97
N GLN A 117 -14.02 -5.08 1.55
CA GLN A 117 -15.32 -5.34 2.17
C GLN A 117 -15.72 -6.83 2.26
N ASP A 118 -14.78 -7.76 2.04
CA ASP A 118 -15.02 -9.21 1.94
C ASP A 118 -14.60 -10.01 3.20
N GLU A 119 -14.09 -9.36 4.26
CA GLU A 119 -13.91 -10.01 5.58
C GLU A 119 -15.04 -9.70 6.58
N ALA A 120 -16.14 -9.08 6.14
CA ALA A 120 -17.31 -8.79 7.00
C ALA A 120 -18.32 -9.94 7.13
N GLU A 121 -18.19 -11.03 6.35
CA GLU A 121 -19.09 -12.20 6.45
C GLU A 121 -18.36 -13.44 6.96
N ARG A 122 -18.01 -13.43 8.26
CA ARG A 122 -17.93 -14.64 9.08
C ARG A 122 -18.49 -14.40 10.49
N THR A 123 -19.78 -14.10 10.56
CA THR A 123 -20.71 -14.64 11.58
C THR A 123 -22.15 -14.56 11.08
#